data_AF-A0A429MIE5-F1
#
_entry.id   AF-A0A429MIE5-F1
#
_cell.length_a   1.000
_cell.length_b   1.000
_cell.length_c   1.000
_cell.angle_alpha   90.00
_cell.angle_beta   90.00
_cell.angle_gamma   90.00
#
_symmetry.space_group_name_H-M   'P 1'
#
loop_
_entity.id
_entity.type
_entity.pdbx_description
1 polymer ?
#
loop_
_entity_poly.entity_id
_entity_poly.type
_entity_poly.pdbx_seq_one_letter_code
_entity_poly.pdbx_strand_id
1 'polypeptide(L)'
;ESGSQEAITKLQQSKKDFDENLLEIENIHGKSTDEYQKVEKIWGEVSKNIDLISSHQRVLNQLYDTNISISETVPEIQAEYNLMVDQMARQGLPSSQVIIAKNQVFIAERILRSINSVLSGTDGNVSTSDFSVDIETFGTYLNAELNGNAELGVDRIADPALRESLESIKSEYDKVLKSAAATVLKNGSQIVNVRQASSQIFSKSDV
;
A
#
# COMPACT_ATOMS: atom_id res chain seq x y z
N GLU A 1 7.33 -2.32 -18.15
CA GLU A 1 7.92 -2.85 -16.89
C GLU A 1 7.40 -1.99 -15.75
N SER A 2 7.05 -2.57 -14.60
CA SER A 2 6.68 -1.77 -13.44
C SER A 2 7.87 -0.92 -13.00
N GLY A 3 7.65 0.31 -12.53
CA GLY A 3 8.74 1.20 -12.09
C GLY A 3 9.60 0.58 -10.98
N SER A 4 9.07 -0.39 -10.23
CA SER A 4 9.80 -1.16 -9.21
C SER A 4 10.88 -2.08 -9.79
N GLN A 5 10.65 -2.70 -10.95
CA GLN A 5 11.58 -3.66 -11.54
C GLN A 5 12.86 -2.97 -12.04
N GLU A 6 12.68 -1.85 -12.72
CA GLU A 6 13.78 -1.03 -13.24
C GLU A 6 14.61 -0.45 -12.09
N ALA A 7 13.95 0.05 -11.04
CA ALA A 7 14.62 0.60 -9.86
C ALA A 7 15.50 -0.44 -9.14
N ILE A 8 15.01 -1.67 -8.96
CA ILE A 8 15.80 -2.74 -8.33
C ILE A 8 16.98 -3.16 -9.22
N THR A 9 16.79 -3.21 -10.53
CA THR A 9 17.88 -3.50 -11.48
C THR A 9 18.97 -2.44 -11.39
N LYS A 10 18.59 -1.16 -11.37
CA LYS A 10 19.53 -0.03 -11.19
C LYS A 10 20.24 -0.10 -9.84
N LEU A 11 19.55 -0.46 -8.76
CA LEU A 11 20.15 -0.62 -7.43
C LEU A 11 21.20 -1.74 -7.42
N GLN A 12 20.92 -2.87 -8.06
CA GLN A 12 21.86 -3.98 -8.19
C GLN A 12 23.08 -3.60 -9.05
N GLN A 13 22.87 -2.84 -10.13
CA GLN A 13 23.97 -2.34 -10.94
C GLN A 13 24.85 -1.38 -10.15
N SER A 14 24.26 -0.42 -9.44
CA SER A 14 25.01 0.50 -8.58
C SER A 14 25.81 -0.23 -7.51
N LYS A 15 25.26 -1.33 -6.97
CA LYS A 15 25.98 -2.19 -6.03
C LYS A 15 27.21 -2.82 -6.67
N LYS A 16 27.04 -3.41 -7.84
CA LYS A 16 28.13 -4.04 -8.60
C LYS A 16 29.24 -3.03 -8.93
N ASP A 17 28.87 -1.85 -9.40
CA ASP A 17 29.84 -0.81 -9.76
C ASP A 17 30.66 -0.35 -8.54
N PHE A 18 30.02 -0.22 -7.37
CA PHE A 18 30.73 0.12 -6.14
C PHE A 18 31.64 -1.02 -5.67
N ASP A 19 31.18 -2.28 -5.72
CA ASP A 19 31.98 -3.46 -5.39
C ASP A 19 33.27 -3.49 -6.24
N GLU A 20 33.16 -3.25 -7.55
CA GLU A 20 34.29 -3.21 -8.48
C GLU A 20 35.28 -2.07 -8.15
N ASN A 21 34.77 -0.86 -7.89
CA ASN A 21 35.60 0.29 -7.54
C ASN A 21 36.33 0.11 -6.19
N LEU A 22 35.66 -0.47 -5.20
CA LEU A 22 36.28 -0.72 -3.88
C LEU A 22 37.42 -1.76 -3.99
N LEU A 23 37.24 -2.78 -4.82
CA LEU A 23 38.28 -3.76 -5.13
C LEU A 23 39.47 -3.14 -5.86
N GLU A 24 39.24 -2.19 -6.78
CA GLU A 24 40.32 -1.47 -7.44
C GLU A 24 41.15 -0.66 -6.44
N ILE A 25 40.49 0.08 -5.54
CA ILE A 25 41.15 0.84 -4.46
C ILE A 25 41.95 -0.09 -3.55
N GLU A 26 41.38 -1.24 -3.17
CA GLU A 26 42.06 -2.27 -2.38
C GLU A 26 43.36 -2.75 -3.05
N ASN A 27 43.31 -3.00 -4.36
CA ASN A 27 44.46 -3.50 -5.12
C ASN A 27 45.59 -2.46 -5.24
N ILE A 28 45.25 -1.17 -5.31
CA ILE A 28 46.24 -0.08 -5.47
C ILE A 28 46.81 0.36 -4.11
N HIS A 29 45.96 0.50 -3.09
CA HIS A 29 46.30 1.14 -1.82
C HIS A 29 46.35 0.18 -0.61
N GLY A 30 45.86 -1.05 -0.77
CA GLY A 30 45.74 -2.03 0.32
C GLY A 30 44.62 -1.69 1.31
N LYS A 31 44.39 -2.59 2.28
CA LYS A 31 43.32 -2.46 3.30
C LYS A 31 43.72 -1.70 4.57
N SER A 32 44.96 -1.23 4.65
CA SER A 32 45.58 -0.82 5.92
C SER A 32 45.23 0.61 6.35
N THR A 33 44.63 1.43 5.47
CA THR A 33 44.25 2.80 5.82
C THR A 33 42.95 2.82 6.62
N ASP A 34 42.87 3.71 7.61
CA ASP A 34 41.67 3.88 8.43
C ASP A 34 40.46 4.31 7.58
N GLU A 35 40.70 5.09 6.52
CA GLU A 35 39.68 5.52 5.57
C GLU A 35 39.09 4.34 4.79
N TYR A 36 39.94 3.42 4.29
CA TYR A 36 39.48 2.24 3.59
C TYR A 36 38.63 1.36 4.49
N GLN A 37 39.09 1.08 5.72
CA GLN A 37 38.35 0.22 6.66
C GLN A 37 36.99 0.81 7.05
N LYS A 38 36.88 2.14 7.16
CA LYS A 38 35.60 2.82 7.37
C LYS A 38 34.66 2.63 6.19
N VAL A 39 35.15 2.86 4.96
CA VAL A 39 34.35 2.69 3.74
C VAL A 39 33.94 1.22 3.57
N GLU A 40 34.86 0.26 3.74
CA GLU A 40 34.58 -1.18 3.65
C GLU A 40 33.50 -1.60 4.64
N LYS A 41 33.56 -1.10 5.88
CA LYS A 41 32.53 -1.38 6.90
C LYS A 41 31.17 -0.80 6.53
N ILE A 42 31.10 0.48 6.16
CA ILE A 42 29.84 1.14 5.77
C ILE A 42 29.26 0.43 4.54
N TRP A 43 30.11 0.13 3.56
CA TRP A 43 29.72 -0.57 2.35
C TRP A 43 29.18 -1.97 2.64
N GLY A 44 29.81 -2.73 3.53
CA GLY A 44 29.31 -4.05 3.93
C GLY A 44 27.90 -3.99 4.53
N GLU A 45 27.59 -2.97 5.33
CA GLU A 45 26.23 -2.73 5.85
C GLU A 45 25.24 -2.37 4.73
N VAL A 46 25.62 -1.45 3.84
CA VAL A 46 24.80 -1.00 2.70
C VAL A 46 24.54 -2.14 1.71
N SER A 47 25.58 -2.87 1.29
CA SER A 47 25.50 -4.02 0.39
C SER A 47 24.53 -5.08 0.91
N LYS A 48 24.63 -5.44 2.19
CA LYS A 48 23.73 -6.42 2.81
C LYS A 48 22.26 -5.96 2.77
N ASN A 49 22.02 -4.68 2.97
CA ASN A 49 20.68 -4.11 2.88
C ASN A 49 20.17 -4.09 1.44
N ILE A 50 21.02 -3.81 0.45
CA ILE A 50 20.67 -3.91 -0.97
C ILE A 50 20.30 -5.34 -1.35
N ASP A 51 21.03 -6.34 -0.86
CA ASP A 51 20.74 -7.76 -1.08
C ASP A 51 19.38 -8.14 -0.48
N LEU A 52 19.09 -7.64 0.73
CA LEU A 52 17.78 -7.86 1.37
C LEU A 52 16.64 -7.25 0.56
N ILE A 53 16.78 -6.02 0.07
CA ILE A 53 15.75 -5.37 -0.76
C ILE A 53 15.55 -6.15 -2.05
N SER A 54 16.65 -6.51 -2.71
CA SER A 54 16.66 -7.30 -3.95
C SER A 54 15.99 -8.66 -3.78
N SER A 55 16.24 -9.37 -2.67
CA SER A 55 15.62 -10.68 -2.42
C SER A 55 14.09 -10.60 -2.26
N HIS A 56 13.56 -9.42 -1.91
CA HIS A 56 12.14 -9.18 -1.73
C HIS A 56 11.47 -8.50 -2.94
N GLN A 57 12.15 -8.43 -4.09
CA GLN A 57 11.65 -7.83 -5.33
C GLN A 57 10.23 -8.28 -5.72
N ARG A 58 9.94 -9.58 -5.62
CA ARG A 58 8.61 -10.11 -5.95
C ARG A 58 7.51 -9.50 -5.08
N VAL A 59 7.78 -9.34 -3.78
CA VAL A 59 6.83 -8.74 -2.83
C VAL A 59 6.61 -7.27 -3.16
N LEU A 60 7.69 -6.54 -3.47
CA LEU A 60 7.60 -5.13 -3.86
C LEU A 60 6.81 -4.92 -5.15
N ASN A 61 7.03 -5.76 -6.16
CA ASN A 61 6.25 -5.73 -7.39
C ASN A 61 4.77 -5.99 -7.10
N GLN A 62 4.46 -7.01 -6.31
CA GLN A 62 3.07 -7.34 -5.96
C GLN A 62 2.38 -6.18 -5.21
N LEU A 63 3.07 -5.51 -4.31
CA LEU A 63 2.52 -4.36 -3.58
C LEU A 63 2.32 -3.14 -4.47
N TYR A 64 3.22 -2.92 -5.43
CA TYR A 64 3.09 -1.86 -6.42
C TYR A 64 1.89 -2.12 -7.34
N ASP A 65 1.73 -3.34 -7.85
CA ASP A 65 0.57 -3.72 -8.66
C ASP A 65 -0.73 -3.57 -7.86
N THR A 66 -0.71 -3.98 -6.58
CA THR A 66 -1.83 -3.76 -5.66
C THR A 66 -2.19 -2.28 -5.52
N ASN A 67 -1.18 -1.41 -5.41
CA ASN A 67 -1.40 0.04 -5.32
C ASN A 67 -2.07 0.60 -6.57
N ILE A 68 -1.63 0.16 -7.75
CA ILE A 68 -2.21 0.59 -9.03
C ILE A 68 -3.68 0.20 -9.05
N SER A 69 -4.00 -1.07 -8.78
CA SER A 69 -5.39 -1.52 -8.78
C SER A 69 -6.27 -0.74 -7.81
N ILE A 70 -5.77 -0.43 -6.60
CA ILE A 70 -6.53 0.42 -5.65
C ILE A 70 -6.67 1.85 -6.15
N SER A 71 -5.62 2.42 -6.72
CA SER A 71 -5.62 3.80 -7.24
C SER A 71 -6.56 3.99 -8.42
N GLU A 72 -6.87 2.90 -9.14
CA GLU A 72 -7.86 2.88 -10.22
C GLU A 72 -9.28 2.61 -9.69
N THR A 73 -9.46 1.61 -8.81
CA THR A 73 -10.78 1.18 -8.33
C THR A 73 -11.39 2.10 -7.27
N VAL A 74 -10.60 2.67 -6.34
CA VAL A 74 -11.16 3.53 -5.28
C VAL A 74 -11.90 4.76 -5.84
N PRO A 75 -11.36 5.49 -6.83
CA PRO A 75 -12.09 6.58 -7.48
C PRO A 75 -13.42 6.15 -8.11
N GLU A 76 -13.49 4.96 -8.70
CA GLU A 76 -14.71 4.38 -9.28
C GLU A 76 -15.76 4.14 -8.19
N ILE A 77 -15.38 3.42 -7.12
CA ILE A 77 -16.20 3.21 -5.92
C ILE A 77 -16.73 4.56 -5.36
N GLN A 78 -15.84 5.56 -5.23
CA GLN A 78 -16.23 6.87 -4.70
C GLN A 78 -17.25 7.57 -5.59
N ALA A 79 -17.08 7.49 -6.92
CA ALA A 79 -18.02 8.07 -7.86
C ALA A 79 -19.39 7.40 -7.76
N GLU A 80 -19.45 6.07 -7.73
CA GLU A 80 -20.69 5.31 -7.59
C GLU A 80 -21.40 5.61 -6.26
N TYR A 81 -20.68 5.63 -5.14
CA TYR A 81 -21.27 6.02 -3.84
C TYR A 81 -21.78 7.46 -3.83
N ASN A 82 -21.08 8.41 -4.45
CA ASN A 82 -21.55 9.79 -4.49
C ASN A 82 -22.86 9.92 -5.29
N LEU A 83 -22.97 9.21 -6.43
CA LEU A 83 -24.21 9.15 -7.21
C LEU A 83 -25.36 8.52 -6.39
N MET A 84 -25.05 7.43 -5.68
CA MET A 84 -26.01 6.76 -4.80
C MET A 84 -26.50 7.70 -3.70
N VAL A 85 -25.61 8.39 -2.99
CA VAL A 85 -25.93 9.36 -1.92
C VAL A 85 -26.83 10.48 -2.44
N ASP A 86 -26.52 11.03 -3.62
CA ASP A 86 -27.34 12.07 -4.25
C ASP A 86 -28.75 11.57 -4.56
N GLN A 87 -28.88 10.33 -5.04
CA GLN A 87 -30.17 9.71 -5.31
C GLN A 87 -30.94 9.42 -4.01
N MET A 88 -30.28 8.90 -2.97
CA MET A 88 -30.90 8.67 -1.65
C MET A 88 -31.49 9.96 -1.08
N ALA A 89 -30.74 11.07 -1.18
CA ALA A 89 -31.21 12.37 -0.72
C ALA A 89 -32.43 12.87 -1.51
N ARG A 90 -32.44 12.72 -2.85
CA ARG A 90 -33.57 13.11 -3.71
C ARG A 90 -34.83 12.28 -3.44
N GLN A 91 -34.66 11.00 -3.12
CA GLN A 91 -35.76 10.09 -2.78
C GLN A 91 -36.27 10.29 -1.33
N GLY A 92 -35.64 11.17 -0.54
CA GLY A 92 -36.06 11.45 0.83
C GLY A 92 -35.79 10.30 1.80
N LEU A 93 -34.75 9.50 1.55
CA LEU A 93 -34.33 8.47 2.52
C LEU A 93 -33.91 9.14 3.85
N PRO A 94 -33.98 8.39 4.97
CA PRO A 94 -33.60 8.93 6.27
C PRO A 94 -32.17 9.48 6.26
N SER A 95 -31.96 10.68 6.81
CA SER A 95 -30.64 11.34 6.81
C SER A 95 -29.54 10.50 7.47
N SER A 96 -29.89 9.66 8.44
CA SER A 96 -28.95 8.70 9.05
C SER A 96 -28.39 7.72 8.02
N GLN A 97 -29.23 7.17 7.14
CA GLN A 97 -28.82 6.25 6.08
C GLN A 97 -27.99 6.96 5.01
N VAL A 98 -28.37 8.19 4.65
CA VAL A 98 -27.60 9.01 3.69
C VAL A 98 -26.20 9.30 4.22
N ILE A 99 -26.06 9.59 5.51
CA ILE A 99 -24.75 9.84 6.15
C ILE A 99 -23.90 8.57 6.19
N ILE A 100 -24.49 7.41 6.48
CA ILE A 100 -23.78 6.12 6.47
C ILE A 100 -23.16 5.87 5.08
N ALA A 101 -23.95 6.01 4.02
CA ALA A 101 -23.46 5.88 2.65
C ALA A 101 -22.39 6.93 2.32
N LYS A 102 -22.56 8.19 2.76
CA LYS A 102 -21.55 9.23 2.55
C LYS A 102 -20.22 8.93 3.25
N ASN A 103 -20.27 8.30 4.42
CA ASN A 103 -19.07 7.89 5.15
C ASN A 103 -18.27 6.83 4.39
N GLN A 104 -18.91 6.00 3.55
CA GLN A 104 -18.19 5.03 2.71
C GLN A 104 -17.26 5.71 1.70
N VAL A 105 -17.63 6.87 1.15
CA VAL A 105 -16.76 7.69 0.27
C VAL A 105 -15.48 8.09 1.01
N PHE A 106 -15.61 8.47 2.29
CA PHE A 106 -14.48 8.86 3.13
C PHE A 106 -13.61 7.66 3.53
N ILE A 107 -14.21 6.51 3.82
CA ILE A 107 -13.44 5.29 4.11
C ILE A 107 -12.68 4.84 2.86
N ALA A 108 -13.31 4.86 1.68
CA ALA A 108 -12.64 4.57 0.41
C ALA A 108 -11.42 5.48 0.19
N GLU A 109 -11.56 6.78 0.46
CA GLU A 109 -10.44 7.72 0.41
C GLU A 109 -9.31 7.35 1.40
N ARG A 110 -9.66 6.95 2.63
CA ARG A 110 -8.67 6.53 3.63
C ARG A 110 -7.93 5.26 3.20
N ILE A 111 -8.60 4.32 2.52
CA ILE A 111 -7.97 3.14 1.92
C ILE A 111 -6.90 3.57 0.92
N LEU A 112 -7.20 4.52 0.03
CA LEU A 112 -6.24 5.05 -0.94
C LEU A 112 -5.05 5.74 -0.26
N ARG A 113 -5.29 6.54 0.78
CA ARG A 113 -4.20 7.19 1.52
C ARG A 113 -3.33 6.20 2.29
N SER A 114 -3.94 5.20 2.93
CA SER A 114 -3.22 4.22 3.74
C SER A 114 -2.36 3.28 2.89
N ILE A 115 -2.82 2.84 1.70
CA ILE A 115 -1.94 2.06 0.80
C ILE A 115 -0.73 2.87 0.33
N ASN A 116 -0.93 4.16 0.02
CA ASN A 116 0.19 5.04 -0.34
C ASN A 116 1.19 5.18 0.81
N SER A 117 0.71 5.27 2.07
CA SER A 117 1.57 5.27 3.27
C SER A 117 2.30 3.93 3.50
N VAL A 118 1.65 2.80 3.21
CA VAL A 118 2.29 1.47 3.26
C VAL A 118 3.49 1.38 2.32
N LEU A 119 3.41 2.04 1.15
CA LEU A 119 4.46 2.03 0.13
C LEU A 119 5.54 3.09 0.34
N SER A 120 5.15 4.32 0.67
CA SER A 120 6.08 5.43 0.93
C SER A 120 6.86 5.22 2.22
N GLY A 121 6.30 4.45 3.15
CA GLY A 121 6.90 4.14 4.43
C GLY A 121 6.90 5.30 5.42
N THR A 122 6.01 6.29 5.25
CA THR A 122 5.96 7.51 6.08
C THR A 122 5.47 7.24 7.51
N ASP A 123 4.57 6.27 7.76
CA ASP A 123 3.85 6.17 9.04
C ASP A 123 3.98 4.80 9.77
N GLY A 124 5.12 4.11 9.61
CA GLY A 124 5.44 2.89 10.40
C GLY A 124 4.54 1.66 10.16
N ASN A 125 4.46 0.74 11.14
CA ASN A 125 3.60 -0.45 11.12
C ASN A 125 2.10 -0.11 11.16
N VAL A 126 1.79 1.08 11.67
CA VAL A 126 0.43 1.61 11.82
C VAL A 126 -0.28 1.65 10.47
N SER A 127 0.41 2.07 9.40
CA SER A 127 -0.15 2.14 8.04
C SER A 127 -0.70 0.81 7.52
N THR A 128 -0.04 -0.33 7.80
CA THR A 128 -0.49 -1.65 7.31
C THR A 128 -1.74 -2.14 8.04
N SER A 129 -1.83 -1.82 9.34
CA SER A 129 -3.00 -2.13 10.16
C SER A 129 -4.19 -1.27 9.73
N ASP A 130 -3.99 0.05 9.63
CA ASP A 130 -5.02 1.00 9.24
C ASP A 130 -5.61 0.68 7.87
N PHE A 131 -4.75 0.33 6.90
CA PHE A 131 -5.19 -0.11 5.58
C PHE A 131 -6.13 -1.31 5.63
N SER A 132 -5.79 -2.33 6.44
CA SER A 132 -6.60 -3.54 6.57
C SER A 132 -7.92 -3.26 7.29
N VAL A 133 -7.88 -2.44 8.36
CA VAL A 133 -9.07 -2.04 9.14
C VAL A 133 -10.05 -1.23 8.30
N ASP A 134 -9.56 -0.30 7.48
CA ASP A 134 -10.42 0.52 6.63
C ASP A 134 -11.13 -0.32 5.55
N ILE A 135 -10.44 -1.30 4.95
CA ILE A 135 -11.05 -2.26 4.01
C ILE A 135 -12.10 -3.12 4.70
N GLU A 136 -11.82 -3.64 5.90
CA GLU A 136 -12.78 -4.45 6.65
C GLU A 136 -14.02 -3.64 7.05
N THR A 137 -13.82 -2.40 7.51
CA THR A 137 -14.89 -1.48 7.87
C THR A 137 -15.76 -1.15 6.66
N PHE A 138 -15.14 -0.84 5.52
CA PHE A 138 -15.85 -0.60 4.26
C PHE A 138 -16.73 -1.80 3.88
N GLY A 139 -16.15 -3.01 3.87
CA GLY A 139 -16.89 -4.23 3.56
C GLY A 139 -18.04 -4.52 4.53
N THR A 140 -17.85 -4.21 5.81
CA THR A 140 -18.88 -4.40 6.84
C THR A 140 -20.11 -3.54 6.59
N TYR A 141 -19.90 -2.24 6.33
CA TYR A 141 -21.00 -1.31 6.03
C TYR A 141 -21.63 -1.56 4.67
N LEU A 142 -20.84 -1.87 3.63
CA LEU A 142 -21.37 -2.27 2.33
C LEU A 142 -22.28 -3.49 2.41
N ASN A 143 -21.89 -4.52 3.18
CA ASN A 143 -22.75 -5.68 3.41
C ASN A 143 -24.00 -5.32 4.23
N ALA A 144 -23.89 -4.40 5.18
CA ALA A 144 -25.00 -3.91 5.97
C ALA A 144 -25.99 -3.09 5.12
N GLU A 145 -25.52 -2.29 4.16
CA GLU A 145 -26.38 -1.54 3.22
C GLU A 145 -27.15 -2.50 2.30
N LEU A 146 -26.52 -3.60 1.87
CA LEU A 146 -27.15 -4.62 1.02
C LEU A 146 -28.21 -5.46 1.74
N ASN A 147 -28.01 -5.76 3.03
CA ASN A 147 -28.76 -6.78 3.77
C ASN A 147 -29.54 -6.25 4.98
N GLY A 148 -29.20 -5.05 5.46
CA GLY A 148 -29.60 -4.51 6.76
C GLY A 148 -28.71 -5.03 7.90
N ASN A 149 -28.47 -4.18 8.89
CA ASN A 149 -27.82 -4.55 10.15
C ASN A 149 -28.29 -3.61 11.27
N ALA A 150 -29.10 -4.16 12.19
CA ALA A 150 -29.66 -3.39 13.31
C ALA A 150 -28.61 -2.93 14.33
N GLU A 151 -27.54 -3.70 14.53
CA GLU A 151 -26.46 -3.34 15.47
C GLU A 151 -25.66 -2.14 14.96
N LEU A 152 -25.51 -2.03 13.63
CA LEU A 152 -24.86 -0.89 12.98
C LEU A 152 -25.83 0.25 12.67
N GLY A 153 -27.13 0.09 12.93
CA GLY A 153 -28.16 1.08 12.57
C GLY A 153 -28.35 1.26 11.07
N VAL A 154 -27.99 0.26 10.26
CA VAL A 154 -28.05 0.32 8.80
C VAL A 154 -29.32 -0.37 8.33
N ASP A 155 -30.16 0.37 7.62
CA ASP A 155 -31.35 -0.18 6.98
C ASP A 155 -30.98 -0.80 5.65
N ARG A 156 -31.63 -1.92 5.31
CA ARG A 156 -31.45 -2.54 4.00
C ARG A 156 -31.93 -1.59 2.89
N ILE A 157 -31.07 -1.31 1.92
CA ILE A 157 -31.45 -0.55 0.73
C ILE A 157 -32.26 -1.46 -0.21
N ALA A 158 -33.53 -1.10 -0.43
CA ALA A 158 -34.48 -1.88 -1.22
C ALA A 158 -34.72 -1.33 -2.64
N ASP A 159 -34.44 -0.04 -2.87
CA ASP A 159 -34.60 0.59 -4.19
C ASP A 159 -33.73 -0.13 -5.24
N PRO A 160 -34.30 -0.61 -6.36
CA PRO A 160 -33.55 -1.41 -7.33
C PRO A 160 -32.34 -0.69 -7.94
N ALA A 161 -32.44 0.62 -8.19
CA ALA A 161 -31.36 1.38 -8.81
C ALA A 161 -30.20 1.60 -7.81
N LEU A 162 -30.51 1.91 -6.55
CA LEU A 162 -29.48 2.00 -5.50
C LEU A 162 -28.81 0.63 -5.25
N ARG A 163 -29.57 -0.46 -5.35
CA ARG A 163 -29.03 -1.82 -5.19
C ARG A 163 -28.07 -2.20 -6.31
N GLU A 164 -28.35 -1.82 -7.55
CA GLU A 164 -27.45 -2.06 -8.67
C GLU A 164 -26.08 -1.40 -8.44
N SER A 165 -26.05 -0.16 -7.95
CA SER A 165 -24.81 0.51 -7.56
C SER A 165 -24.08 -0.22 -6.43
N LEU A 166 -24.77 -0.62 -5.37
CA LEU A 166 -24.13 -1.38 -4.27
C LEU A 166 -23.56 -2.72 -4.73
N GLU A 167 -24.23 -3.41 -5.66
CA GLU A 167 -23.77 -4.68 -6.21
C GLU A 167 -22.54 -4.49 -7.12
N SER A 168 -22.48 -3.40 -7.89
CA SER A 168 -21.28 -2.98 -8.65
C SER A 168 -20.09 -2.72 -7.73
N ILE A 169 -20.27 -1.84 -6.73
CA ILE A 169 -19.28 -1.54 -5.68
C ILE A 169 -18.83 -2.83 -4.98
N LYS A 170 -19.76 -3.74 -4.68
CA LYS A 170 -19.46 -5.02 -4.01
C LYS A 170 -18.58 -5.93 -4.88
N SER A 171 -18.81 -5.95 -6.18
CA SER A 171 -17.96 -6.66 -7.13
C SER A 171 -16.54 -6.10 -7.12
N GLU A 172 -16.38 -4.78 -7.16
CA GLU A 172 -15.07 -4.11 -7.10
C GLU A 172 -14.35 -4.37 -5.76
N TYR A 173 -15.08 -4.23 -4.66
CA TYR A 173 -14.58 -4.53 -3.32
C TYR A 173 -14.07 -5.98 -3.20
N ASP A 174 -14.85 -6.96 -3.67
CA ASP A 174 -14.47 -8.36 -3.56
C ASP A 174 -13.27 -8.72 -4.44
N LYS A 175 -13.20 -8.15 -5.66
CA LYS A 175 -12.14 -8.45 -6.62
C LYS A 175 -10.82 -7.77 -6.27
N VAL A 176 -10.89 -6.51 -5.82
CA VAL A 176 -9.71 -5.66 -5.68
C VAL A 176 -9.37 -5.44 -4.21
N LEU A 177 -10.25 -4.78 -3.46
CA LEU A 177 -9.93 -4.33 -2.09
C LEU A 177 -9.67 -5.52 -1.15
N LYS A 178 -10.48 -6.58 -1.19
CA LYS A 178 -10.23 -7.79 -0.39
C LYS A 178 -8.89 -8.44 -0.71
N SER A 179 -8.57 -8.59 -1.98
CA SER A 179 -7.30 -9.18 -2.44
C SER A 179 -6.11 -8.33 -2.00
N ALA A 180 -6.27 -7.01 -2.05
CA ALA A 180 -5.26 -6.06 -1.60
C ALA A 180 -5.00 -6.15 -0.09
N ALA A 181 -6.04 -6.17 0.75
CA ALA A 181 -5.90 -6.36 2.20
C ALA A 181 -5.17 -7.66 2.52
N ALA A 182 -5.56 -8.77 1.88
CA ALA A 182 -4.90 -10.06 2.06
C ALA A 182 -3.41 -10.02 1.65
N THR A 183 -3.10 -9.32 0.56
CA THR A 183 -1.72 -9.14 0.07
C THR A 183 -0.87 -8.35 1.05
N VAL A 184 -1.37 -7.21 1.55
CA VAL A 184 -0.64 -6.38 2.52
C VAL A 184 -0.44 -7.14 3.83
N LEU A 185 -1.49 -7.78 4.35
CA LEU A 185 -1.42 -8.55 5.59
C LEU A 185 -0.40 -9.70 5.49
N LYS A 186 -0.45 -10.48 4.40
CA LYS A 186 0.46 -11.62 4.18
C LYS A 186 1.93 -11.20 4.10
N ASN A 187 2.19 -9.99 3.62
CA ASN A 187 3.54 -9.49 3.38
C ASN A 187 4.00 -8.45 4.41
N GLY A 188 3.23 -8.24 5.49
CA GLY A 188 3.50 -7.19 6.48
C GLY A 188 4.93 -7.21 7.02
N SER A 189 5.44 -8.38 7.39
CA SER A 189 6.82 -8.50 7.91
C SER A 189 7.89 -8.16 6.87
N GLN A 190 7.69 -8.56 5.61
CA GLN A 190 8.61 -8.29 4.51
C GLN A 190 8.62 -6.81 4.16
N ILE A 191 7.46 -6.14 4.19
CA ILE A 191 7.34 -4.69 4.01
C ILE A 191 8.19 -3.95 5.04
N VAL A 192 8.08 -4.34 6.32
CA VAL A 192 8.84 -3.74 7.41
C VAL A 192 10.34 -3.97 7.23
N ASN A 193 10.75 -5.19 6.89
CA ASN A 193 12.16 -5.52 6.67
C ASN A 193 12.78 -4.71 5.52
N VAL A 194 12.09 -4.62 4.38
CA VAL A 194 12.54 -3.81 3.24
C VAL A 194 12.65 -2.34 3.62
N ARG A 195 11.66 -1.80 4.35
CA ARG A 195 11.69 -0.40 4.81
C ARG A 195 12.87 -0.12 5.73
N GLN A 196 13.14 -1.02 6.68
CA GLN A 196 14.27 -0.88 7.58
C GLN A 196 15.60 -0.88 6.82
N ALA A 197 15.77 -1.77 5.84
CA ALA A 197 16.95 -1.79 4.99
C ALA A 197 17.08 -0.50 4.17
N SER A 198 15.99 -0.01 3.56
CA SER A 198 16.00 1.25 2.81
C SER A 198 16.36 2.46 3.68
N SER A 199 15.81 2.55 4.89
CA SER A 199 16.11 3.63 5.84
C SER A 199 17.57 3.58 6.30
N GLN A 200 18.11 2.38 6.54
CA GLN A 200 19.52 2.21 6.88
C GLN A 200 20.44 2.62 5.73
N ILE A 201 20.13 2.24 4.48
CA ILE A 201 20.90 2.71 3.31
C ILE A 201 20.90 4.24 3.27
N PHE A 202 19.73 4.87 3.34
CA PHE A 202 19.61 6.33 3.28
C PHE A 202 20.44 7.02 4.38
N SER A 203 20.31 6.56 5.63
CA SER A 203 21.07 7.12 6.77
C SER A 203 22.59 7.01 6.66
N LYS A 204 23.09 6.10 5.80
CA LYS A 204 24.51 5.84 5.58
C LYS A 204 25.04 6.50 4.31
N SER A 205 24.15 6.92 3.40
CA SER A 205 24.49 7.71 2.22
C SER A 205 24.69 9.19 2.52
N ASP A 206 24.13 9.69 3.62
CA ASP A 206 24.23 11.10 4.06
C ASP A 206 25.47 11.39 4.94
N VAL A 207 26.31 10.38 5.22
CA VAL A 207 27.48 10.45 6.12
C VAL A 207 28.76 10.35 5.32
#